data_AF-A0A2K0U548-F1
#
_entry.id   AF-A0A2K0U548-F1
#
_cell.length_a   1.000
_cell.length_b   1.000
_cell.length_c   1.000
_cell.angle_alpha   90.00
_cell.angle_beta   90.00
_cell.angle_gamma   90.00
#
_symmetry.space_group_name_H-M   'P 1'
#
loop_
_entity.id
_entity.type
_entity.pdbx_description
1 polymer ?
#
loop_
_entity_poly.entity_id
_entity_poly.type
_entity_poly.pdbx_seq_one_letter_code
_entity_poly.pdbx_strand_id
1 'polypeptide(L)'
;MSHSHRFAAKEAAIKAHSHRRLTFHDVVIERRGRNEERLGSGPPVARIKGDEGEDEDASAMISISHDGDYATAVCMAHDPSVVSVSGERDEGIVR
;
A
#
# COMPACT_ATOMS: atom_id res chain seq x y z
N MET A 1 -9.79 -9.12 5.58
CA MET A 1 -8.60 -8.88 6.44
C MET A 1 -9.08 -8.59 7.85
N SER A 2 -8.60 -9.36 8.83
CA SER A 2 -8.87 -9.09 10.26
C SER A 2 -8.22 -7.77 10.68
N HIS A 3 -8.68 -7.18 11.79
CA HIS A 3 -8.08 -5.98 12.37
C HIS A 3 -6.59 -6.20 12.74
N SER A 4 -6.24 -7.40 13.21
CA SER A 4 -4.85 -7.76 13.57
C SER A 4 -3.89 -7.70 12.37
N HIS A 5 -4.31 -8.20 11.20
CA HIS A 5 -3.49 -8.20 9.97
C HIS A 5 -3.16 -6.79 9.48
N ARG A 6 -4.12 -5.86 9.57
CA ARG A 6 -3.90 -4.46 9.19
C ARG A 6 -2.96 -3.75 10.16
N PHE A 7 -3.07 -4.05 11.44
CA PHE A 7 -2.19 -3.47 12.45
C PHE A 7 -0.73 -3.87 12.22
N ALA A 8 -0.47 -5.17 12.04
CA ALA A 8 0.88 -5.68 11.73
C ALA A 8 1.47 -5.03 10.47
N ALA A 9 0.67 -4.89 9.41
CA ALA A 9 1.10 -4.27 8.16
C ALA A 9 1.45 -2.79 8.31
N LYS A 10 0.63 -2.01 9.03
CA LYS A 10 0.93 -0.60 9.28
C LYS A 10 2.18 -0.42 10.15
N GLU A 11 2.34 -1.26 11.17
CA GLU A 11 3.54 -1.28 12.01
C GLU A 11 4.81 -1.59 11.21
N ALA A 12 4.76 -2.57 10.30
CA ALA A 12 5.88 -2.90 9.44
C ALA A 12 6.24 -1.73 8.52
N ALA A 13 5.25 -1.04 7.96
CA ALA A 13 5.46 0.16 7.15
C ALA A 13 6.09 1.29 7.99
N ILE A 14 5.56 1.62 9.16
CA ILE A 14 6.11 2.69 10.02
C ILE A 14 7.57 2.38 10.40
N LYS A 15 7.89 1.14 10.76
CA LYS A 15 9.26 0.72 11.11
C LYS A 15 10.23 0.84 9.93
N ALA A 16 9.79 0.52 8.72
CA ALA A 16 10.60 0.67 7.51
C ALA A 16 10.88 2.15 7.16
N HIS A 17 10.08 3.09 7.69
CA HIS A 17 10.20 4.52 7.47
C HIS A 17 10.60 5.25 8.76
N SER A 18 11.56 4.72 9.51
CA SER A 18 12.02 5.27 10.80
C SER A 18 12.58 6.69 10.73
N HIS A 19 12.96 7.16 9.54
CA HIS A 19 13.39 8.53 9.27
C HIS A 19 12.21 9.53 9.21
N ARG A 20 10.97 9.04 9.12
CA ARG A 20 9.73 9.84 9.09
C ARG A 20 8.93 9.65 10.37
N ARG A 21 8.22 10.69 10.80
CA ARG A 21 7.35 10.63 11.99
C ARG A 21 5.92 10.26 11.60
N LEU A 22 5.75 9.06 11.07
CA LEU A 22 4.45 8.56 10.60
C LEU A 22 3.55 8.11 11.76
N THR A 23 2.24 8.31 11.60
CA THR A 23 1.19 7.74 12.44
C THR A 23 0.43 6.65 11.69
N PHE A 24 -0.42 5.89 12.38
CA PHE A 24 -1.31 4.92 11.75
C PHE A 24 -2.28 5.53 10.72
N HIS A 25 -2.56 6.82 10.80
CA HIS A 25 -3.43 7.52 9.86
C HIS A 25 -2.70 7.85 8.54
N ASP A 26 -1.37 7.90 8.57
CA ASP A 26 -0.54 8.19 7.40
C ASP A 26 -0.27 6.95 6.54
N VAL A 27 -0.65 5.76 7.02
CA VAL A 27 -0.46 4.50 6.31
C VAL A 27 -1.80 3.82 6.00
N VAL A 28 -2.04 3.56 4.73
CA VAL A 28 -3.22 2.83 4.22
C VAL A 28 -2.78 1.55 3.53
N ILE A 29 -3.39 0.42 3.89
CA ILE A 29 -3.13 -0.87 3.23
C ILE A 29 -4.18 -1.10 2.16
N GLU A 30 -3.74 -1.05 0.91
CA GLU A 30 -4.54 -1.21 -0.30
C GLU A 30 -4.31 -2.59 -0.91
N ARG A 31 -5.30 -3.12 -1.63
CA ARG A 31 -5.19 -4.37 -2.39
C ARG A 31 -5.45 -4.06 -3.85
N ARG A 32 -4.45 -4.28 -4.71
CA ARG A 32 -4.57 -4.00 -6.14
C ARG A 32 -5.46 -5.03 -6.82
N GLY A 33 -6.53 -4.55 -7.45
CA GLY A 33 -7.38 -5.31 -8.36
C GLY A 33 -8.33 -6.32 -7.71
N ARG A 34 -9.61 -5.94 -7.60
CA ARG A 34 -10.70 -6.81 -8.07
C ARG A 34 -10.87 -6.54 -9.56
N ASN A 35 -9.95 -7.00 -10.40
CA ASN A 35 -10.22 -7.14 -11.82
C ASN A 35 -10.54 -8.61 -12.02
N GLU A 36 -11.78 -8.91 -12.41
CA GLU A 36 -12.49 -10.18 -12.23
C GLU A 36 -11.82 -11.41 -12.89
N GLU A 37 -10.76 -11.23 -13.68
CA GLU A 37 -10.02 -12.31 -14.34
C GLU A 37 -8.86 -12.93 -13.54
N ARG A 38 -8.35 -12.27 -12.50
CA ARG A 38 -7.29 -12.87 -11.67
C ARG A 38 -7.92 -13.41 -10.38
N LEU A 39 -7.95 -14.74 -10.25
CA LEU A 39 -8.30 -15.45 -9.02
C LEU A 39 -7.27 -15.12 -7.92
N GLY A 40 -7.40 -13.94 -7.32
CA GLY A 40 -6.50 -13.43 -6.30
C GLY A 40 -6.66 -11.93 -6.13
N SER A 41 -6.89 -11.51 -4.89
CA SER A 41 -6.58 -10.14 -4.47
C SER A 41 -5.09 -9.93 -4.78
N GLY A 42 -4.73 -8.98 -5.65
CA GLY A 42 -3.33 -8.65 -5.89
C GLY A 42 -2.58 -8.36 -4.58
N PRO A 43 -1.24 -8.42 -4.61
CA PRO A 43 -0.41 -8.25 -3.43
C PRO A 43 -0.77 -6.94 -2.72
N PRO A 44 -0.89 -6.94 -1.37
CA PRO A 44 -1.22 -5.72 -0.65
C PRO A 44 -0.07 -4.71 -0.73
N VAL A 45 -0.43 -3.45 -0.87
CA VAL A 45 0.49 -2.31 -0.96
C VAL A 45 0.17 -1.36 0.18
N ALA A 46 1.19 -0.86 0.86
CA ALA A 46 1.04 0.26 1.78
C ALA A 46 1.22 1.56 1.00
N ARG A 47 0.18 2.40 0.98
CA ARG A 47 0.30 3.80 0.59
C ARG A 47 0.63 4.62 1.83
N ILE A 48 1.71 5.38 1.75
CA ILE A 48 2.27 6.18 2.82
C ILE A 48 2.12 7.64 2.40
N LYS A 49 1.44 8.44 3.21
CA LYS A 49 1.21 9.84 2.94
C LYS A 49 2.54 10.59 2.73
N GLY A 50 2.63 11.49 1.75
CA GLY A 50 3.78 12.39 1.59
C GLY A 50 4.03 13.28 2.82
N ASP A 51 5.26 13.75 3.02
CA ASP A 51 5.58 14.72 4.07
C ASP A 51 5.20 16.16 3.66
N GLU A 52 5.23 17.12 4.59
CA GLU A 52 5.05 18.53 4.26
C GLU A 52 6.15 19.00 3.28
N GLY A 53 5.77 19.18 2.02
CA GLY A 53 6.69 19.57 0.92
C GLY A 53 6.98 18.46 -0.09
N GLU A 54 6.46 17.25 0.11
CA GLU A 54 6.45 16.18 -0.89
C GLU A 54 5.06 16.07 -1.52
N ASP A 55 4.95 16.27 -2.83
CA ASP A 55 3.66 16.30 -3.54
C ASP A 55 3.05 14.90 -3.76
N GLU A 56 3.81 13.82 -3.52
CA GLU A 56 3.42 12.47 -3.88
C GLU A 56 3.46 11.49 -2.69
N ASP A 57 2.42 10.67 -2.59
CA ASP A 57 2.38 9.55 -1.64
C ASP A 57 3.37 8.46 -2.07
N ALA A 58 4.17 7.98 -1.12
CA ALA A 58 5.03 6.83 -1.35
C ALA A 58 4.21 5.53 -1.30
N SER A 59 4.64 4.53 -2.07
CA SER A 59 4.04 3.20 -2.04
C SER A 59 5.09 2.13 -1.75
N ALA A 60 4.72 1.14 -0.95
CA ALA A 60 5.60 0.05 -0.52
C ALA A 60 4.87 -1.30 -0.56
N MET A 61 5.56 -2.34 -1.03
CA MET A 61 5.00 -3.69 -1.02
C MET A 61 4.98 -4.29 0.37
N ILE A 62 3.85 -4.92 0.71
CA ILE A 62 3.65 -5.59 2.00
C ILE A 62 3.40 -7.08 1.78
N SER A 63 4.07 -7.92 2.55
CA SER A 63 3.70 -9.32 2.73
C SER A 63 3.10 -9.53 4.11
N ILE A 64 2.03 -10.33 4.21
CA ILE A 64 1.28 -10.54 5.45
C ILE A 64 0.99 -12.02 5.57
N SER A 65 1.33 -12.58 6.73
CA SER A 65 1.02 -13.96 7.08
C SER A 65 0.32 -13.98 8.43
N HIS A 66 -0.51 -15.00 8.64
CA HIS A 66 -1.13 -15.24 9.93
C HIS A 66 -1.34 -16.73 10.15
N ASP A 67 -1.25 -17.12 11.41
CA ASP A 67 -1.56 -18.47 11.86
C ASP A 67 -2.15 -18.39 13.26
N GLY A 68 -3.28 -19.06 13.48
CA GLY A 68 -4.07 -18.96 14.71
C GLY A 68 -4.27 -17.51 15.16
N ASP A 69 -3.73 -17.18 16.34
CA ASP A 69 -3.87 -15.88 17.01
C ASP A 69 -2.77 -14.86 16.65
N TYR A 70 -1.81 -15.24 15.78
CA TYR A 70 -0.68 -14.39 15.43
C TYR A 70 -0.77 -13.88 13.99
N ALA A 71 -0.30 -12.65 13.80
CA ALA A 71 -0.13 -12.03 12.48
C ALA A 71 1.27 -11.41 12.40
N THR A 72 1.91 -11.59 11.25
CA THR A 72 3.18 -10.94 10.92
C THR A 72 3.07 -10.23 9.58
N ALA A 73 3.83 -9.16 9.43
CA ALA A 73 3.93 -8.43 8.17
C ALA A 73 5.36 -7.96 7.93
N VAL A 74 5.74 -7.91 6.65
CA VAL A 74 7.04 -7.44 6.19
C VAL A 74 6.82 -6.35 5.14
N CYS A 75 7.54 -5.23 5.29
CA CYS A 75 7.59 -4.15 4.32
C CYS A 75 8.90 -4.26 3.53
N MET A 76 8.83 -4.45 2.21
CA MET A 76 10.01 -4.85 1.42
C MET A 76 10.82 -3.68 0.85
N ALA A 77 10.21 -2.57 0.44
CA ALA A 77 10.86 -1.27 0.15
C ALA A 77 9.89 -0.33 -0.59
N HIS A 78 10.22 0.96 -0.54
CA HIS A 78 9.66 2.04 -1.35
C HIS A 78 9.98 1.79 -2.83
N ASP A 79 8.94 1.57 -3.63
CA ASP A 79 9.07 1.47 -5.08
C ASP A 79 8.16 2.56 -5.70
N PRO A 80 8.71 3.63 -6.30
CA PRO A 80 7.89 4.68 -6.90
C PRO A 80 7.07 4.17 -8.10
N SER A 81 7.42 3.02 -8.68
CA SER A 81 6.62 2.39 -9.74
C SER A 81 5.39 1.64 -9.22
N VAL A 82 5.30 1.40 -7.90
CA VAL A 82 4.08 0.86 -7.29
C VAL A 82 3.05 1.94 -6.95
N VAL A 83 3.18 3.18 -7.45
CA VAL A 83 2.10 4.18 -7.44
C VAL A 83 1.19 3.89 -8.63
N SER A 84 -0.12 3.75 -8.40
CA SER A 84 -1.06 3.47 -9.49
C SER A 84 -1.27 4.76 -10.26
N VAL A 85 -0.72 4.82 -11.48
CA VAL A 85 -1.09 5.86 -12.45
C VAL A 85 -2.61 5.78 -12.62
N SER A 86 -3.29 6.74 -12.01
CA SER A 86 -4.74 6.85 -12.04
C SER A 86 -5.05 7.98 -13.01
N GLY A 87 -5.37 7.63 -14.26
CA GLY A 87 -6.00 8.55 -15.22
C GLY A 87 -5.27 8.72 -16.54
N GLU A 88 -5.52 7.81 -17.49
CA GLU A 88 -5.55 8.21 -18.90
C GLU A 88 -6.98 8.65 -19.19
N ARG A 89 -7.23 9.96 -19.35
CA ARG A 89 -8.50 10.45 -19.88
C ARG A 89 -8.48 10.16 -21.38
N ASP A 90 -9.40 9.33 -21.83
CA ASP A 90 -9.72 9.17 -23.25
C ASP A 90 -10.37 10.47 -23.73
N GLU A 91 -9.54 11.47 -24.03
CA GLU A 91 -9.95 12.66 -24.76
C GLU A 91 -10.11 12.21 -26.22
N GLY A 92 -11.37 11.94 -26.59
CA GLY A 92 -11.78 11.43 -27.89
C GLY A 92 -11.06 12.10 -29.05
N ILE A 93 -10.32 11.28 -29.80
CA ILE A 93 -9.82 11.63 -31.12
C ILE A 93 -11.01 11.93 -32.01
N VAL A 94 -11.04 13.15 -32.51
CA VAL A 94 -11.94 13.65 -33.55
C VAL A 94 -11.93 12.72 -34.77
N ARG A 95 -13.12 12.36 -35.24
CA ARG A 95 -13.37 11.99 -36.63
C ARG A 95 -14.63 12.69 -37.10
#